data_AF-A0A9W6JAB1-F1
#
_entry.id   AF-A0A9W6JAB1-F1
#
_cell.length_a   1.000
_cell.length_b   1.000
_cell.length_c   1.000
_cell.angle_alpha   90.00
_cell.angle_beta   90.00
_cell.angle_gamma   90.00
#
_symmetry.space_group_name_H-M   'P 1'
#
loop_
_entity.id
_entity.type
_entity.pdbx_description
1 polymer ?
#
loop_
_entity_poly.entity_id
_entity_poly.type
_entity_poly.pdbx_seq_one_letter_code
_entity_poly.pdbx_strand_id
1 'polypeptide(L)'
;MARNTLRIQQFMGQAALGTTVGGVSGTIAAEGDALAGVSRRLAAKADGLAAKAGELAGTQAALDGKPTLRRTGSTYADAFDQAAMTTYANKLSTRLIGEASAVADAAGADPAALATGFDELRGRMLADDVLPDPVARAAFETQFGRIRMAAERRAGRAAAGIALAQTRDEAHGAIEAQRGNLRTQAAAYGFDEDGLAATQAEAANTLDIIRRNAAIGVLTPSQAERLEKGVQYDRAAGHVAGAYEGLASDEARRDFVDQLEDDYVAGRGVVKGLPGPAFEGIVRDLDRRTRASERATTRAEAEQQGATEKAGLSLLAQGKLDRGWLDANADALGTGAYRRFDRALSRPPAAATDPQTYGLLLLEASDDPQGALKGAFDAYREGRLDRTAFNKIHGAAMRAEQGDRPEWVGELRRDLLTRLQPGERQPGAEAVRQLDAGDAFEAWVAANPGATTEQARDAADALVDRYRGAAVKNERNELPLPRYVTEAREKVGVDTLRAAATRLKAAIDAGDLTEVEQAAEIENLRRWGDLLRRDTGK
;
A
#
# COMPACT_ATOMS: atom_id res chain seq x y z
N MET A 1 -85.40 -12.67 -21.36
CA MET A 1 -86.51 -12.18 -20.52
C MET A 1 -87.15 -10.98 -21.20
N ALA A 2 -88.47 -11.03 -21.39
CA ALA A 2 -89.24 -10.11 -22.22
C ALA A 2 -89.16 -8.64 -21.74
N ARG A 3 -88.83 -7.72 -22.64
CA ARG A 3 -88.87 -6.27 -22.41
C ARG A 3 -90.28 -5.76 -22.69
N ASN A 4 -91.06 -5.51 -21.64
CA ASN A 4 -92.27 -4.69 -21.74
C ASN A 4 -91.86 -3.25 -22.08
N THR A 5 -92.07 -2.86 -23.33
CA THR A 5 -91.94 -1.48 -23.80
C THR A 5 -93.32 -0.83 -23.69
N LEU A 6 -93.51 0.02 -22.68
CA LEU A 6 -94.67 0.92 -22.61
C LEU A 6 -94.42 2.07 -23.58
N ARG A 7 -95.04 2.01 -24.76
CA ARG A 7 -95.09 3.10 -25.74
C ARG A 7 -96.32 3.95 -25.45
N ILE A 8 -96.13 5.10 -24.79
CA ILE A 8 -97.19 6.10 -24.65
C ILE A 8 -97.28 6.86 -25.98
N GLN A 9 -98.20 6.45 -26.85
CA GLN A 9 -98.59 7.22 -28.03
C GLN A 9 -99.59 8.31 -27.59
N GLN A 10 -99.15 9.56 -27.64
CA GLN A 10 -99.97 10.77 -27.80
C GLN A 10 -101.24 10.87 -26.93
N PHE A 11 -101.16 11.60 -25.82
CA PHE A 11 -102.34 12.11 -25.12
C PHE A 11 -102.73 13.47 -25.75
N MET A 12 -103.45 13.44 -26.88
CA MET A 12 -104.09 14.63 -27.44
C MET A 12 -105.54 14.71 -26.99
N GLY A 13 -105.76 15.24 -25.78
CA GLY A 13 -107.09 15.66 -25.35
C GLY A 13 -107.38 17.06 -25.87
N GLN A 14 -108.04 17.20 -27.02
CA GLN A 14 -108.76 18.42 -27.37
C GLN A 14 -110.04 18.46 -26.54
N ALA A 15 -110.02 19.17 -25.41
CA ALA A 15 -111.24 19.54 -24.71
C ALA A 15 -111.87 20.75 -25.41
N ALA A 16 -112.90 20.52 -26.20
CA ALA A 16 -113.79 21.58 -26.67
C ALA A 16 -114.65 22.05 -25.48
N LEU A 17 -114.27 23.19 -24.89
CA LEU A 17 -115.02 23.84 -23.81
C LEU A 17 -116.20 24.62 -24.39
N GLY A 18 -117.37 23.99 -24.41
CA GLY A 18 -118.66 24.66 -24.51
C GLY A 18 -119.21 24.96 -23.11
N THR A 19 -119.73 26.18 -22.94
CA THR A 19 -120.53 26.70 -21.82
C THR A 19 -119.87 26.80 -20.44
N THR A 20 -119.67 28.05 -20.03
CA THR A 20 -119.37 28.53 -18.67
C THR A 20 -120.44 28.10 -17.67
N VAL A 21 -120.14 27.11 -16.83
CA VAL A 21 -120.79 26.88 -15.54
C VAL A 21 -119.89 27.48 -14.46
N GLY A 22 -120.28 28.63 -13.91
CA GLY A 22 -119.62 29.25 -12.77
C GLY A 22 -119.79 28.38 -11.53
N GLY A 23 -118.70 27.80 -11.03
CA GLY A 23 -118.67 27.11 -9.73
C GLY A 23 -117.81 25.84 -9.63
N VAL A 24 -117.46 25.18 -10.76
CA VAL A 24 -116.73 23.88 -10.73
C VAL A 24 -115.33 23.96 -11.40
N SER A 25 -114.97 25.11 -11.97
CA SER A 25 -113.72 25.30 -12.72
C SER A 25 -112.44 25.33 -11.84
N GLY A 26 -112.56 25.59 -10.54
CA GLY A 26 -111.39 25.70 -9.64
C GLY A 26 -110.81 24.35 -9.20
N THR A 27 -111.66 23.37 -8.92
CA THR A 27 -111.23 22.03 -8.44
C THR A 27 -110.62 21.18 -9.55
N ILE A 28 -111.19 21.19 -10.77
CA ILE A 28 -110.62 20.44 -11.90
C ILE A 28 -109.27 21.02 -12.34
N ALA A 29 -109.11 22.35 -12.32
CA ALA A 29 -107.82 23.00 -12.58
C ALA A 29 -106.78 22.64 -11.51
N ALA A 30 -107.16 22.66 -10.23
CA ALA A 30 -106.28 22.27 -9.12
C ALA A 30 -105.86 20.79 -9.16
N GLU A 31 -106.76 19.88 -9.56
CA GLU A 31 -106.45 18.47 -9.77
C GLU A 31 -105.54 18.24 -10.99
N GLY A 32 -105.77 18.99 -12.07
CA GLY A 32 -104.88 19.01 -13.24
C GLY A 32 -103.46 19.47 -12.91
N ASP A 33 -103.33 20.54 -12.13
CA ASP A 33 -102.03 21.05 -11.67
C ASP A 33 -101.34 20.08 -10.70
N ALA A 34 -102.10 19.43 -9.81
CA ALA A 34 -101.58 18.40 -8.91
C ALA A 34 -101.06 17.19 -9.69
N LEU A 35 -101.81 16.73 -10.71
CA LEU A 35 -101.40 15.62 -11.58
C LEU A 35 -100.17 15.98 -12.42
N ALA A 36 -100.10 17.21 -12.96
CA ALA A 36 -98.92 17.72 -13.65
C ALA A 36 -97.71 17.82 -12.72
N GLY A 37 -97.91 18.17 -11.45
CA GLY A 37 -96.88 18.17 -10.41
C GLY A 37 -96.38 16.78 -10.02
N VAL A 38 -97.25 15.77 -9.99
CA VAL A 38 -96.86 14.36 -9.78
C VAL A 38 -96.11 13.82 -11.00
N SER A 39 -96.61 14.09 -12.21
CA SER A 39 -95.99 13.66 -13.47
C SER A 39 -94.57 14.22 -13.64
N ARG A 40 -94.36 15.52 -13.37
CA ARG A 40 -93.01 16.14 -13.38
C ARG A 40 -92.06 15.52 -12.36
N ARG A 41 -92.53 15.20 -11.15
CA ARG A 41 -91.71 14.53 -10.11
C ARG A 41 -91.36 13.09 -10.50
N LEU A 42 -92.29 12.36 -11.11
CA LEU A 42 -92.03 11.01 -11.61
C LEU A 42 -91.05 11.01 -12.79
N ALA A 43 -91.20 11.95 -13.74
CA ALA A 43 -90.26 12.15 -14.84
C ALA A 43 -88.85 12.48 -14.31
N ALA A 44 -88.72 13.45 -13.41
CA ALA A 44 -87.42 13.79 -12.82
C ALA A 44 -86.78 12.62 -12.05
N LYS A 45 -87.59 11.80 -11.35
CA LYS A 45 -87.09 10.59 -10.67
C LYS A 45 -86.66 9.52 -11.67
N ALA A 46 -87.40 9.33 -12.76
CA ALA A 46 -87.06 8.41 -13.83
C ALA A 46 -85.76 8.83 -14.54
N ASP A 47 -85.61 10.13 -14.84
CA ASP A 47 -84.37 10.70 -15.39
C ASP A 47 -83.19 10.53 -14.44
N GLY A 48 -83.38 10.79 -13.14
CA GLY A 48 -82.33 10.59 -12.13
C GLY A 48 -81.91 9.12 -11.98
N LEU A 49 -82.84 8.17 -12.06
CA LEU A 49 -82.52 6.74 -12.05
C LEU A 49 -81.84 6.30 -13.36
N ALA A 50 -82.29 6.83 -14.50
CA ALA A 50 -81.69 6.60 -15.81
C ALA A 50 -80.25 7.12 -15.86
N ALA A 51 -79.99 8.31 -15.33
CA ALA A 51 -78.64 8.88 -15.21
C ALA A 51 -77.73 7.99 -14.36
N LYS A 52 -78.15 7.60 -13.15
CA LYS A 52 -77.36 6.72 -12.26
C LYS A 52 -77.07 5.35 -12.89
N ALA A 53 -78.07 4.76 -13.55
CA ALA A 53 -77.90 3.49 -14.25
C ALA A 53 -76.94 3.63 -15.45
N GLY A 54 -76.99 4.78 -16.13
CA GLY A 54 -76.04 5.16 -17.18
C GLY A 54 -74.63 5.27 -16.64
N GLU A 55 -74.44 6.04 -15.57
CA GLU A 55 -73.14 6.29 -14.93
C GLU A 55 -72.45 5.00 -14.47
N LEU A 56 -73.18 4.12 -13.78
CA LEU A 56 -72.65 2.81 -13.33
C LEU A 56 -72.24 1.93 -14.52
N ALA A 57 -73.10 1.85 -15.54
CA ALA A 57 -72.82 1.03 -16.72
C ALA A 57 -71.67 1.61 -17.56
N GLY A 58 -71.55 2.94 -17.64
CA GLY A 58 -70.46 3.63 -18.33
C GLY A 58 -69.12 3.40 -17.64
N THR A 59 -69.11 3.53 -16.31
CA THR A 59 -67.95 3.21 -15.48
C THR A 59 -67.49 1.76 -15.68
N GLN A 60 -68.41 0.80 -15.58
CA GLN A 60 -68.09 -0.62 -15.79
C GLN A 60 -67.53 -0.88 -17.20
N ALA A 61 -68.16 -0.33 -18.24
CA ALA A 61 -67.70 -0.50 -19.62
C ALA A 61 -66.27 0.03 -19.84
N ALA A 62 -65.90 1.15 -19.21
CA ALA A 62 -64.55 1.69 -19.27
C ALA A 62 -63.53 0.90 -18.43
N LEU A 63 -63.97 0.27 -17.34
CA LEU A 63 -63.14 -0.67 -16.58
C LEU A 63 -62.83 -1.92 -17.40
N ASP A 64 -63.80 -2.43 -18.17
CA ASP A 64 -63.66 -3.64 -18.98
C ASP A 64 -62.82 -3.43 -20.26
N GLY A 65 -62.73 -2.20 -20.78
CA GLY A 65 -61.93 -1.92 -21.97
C GLY A 65 -62.20 -0.55 -22.59
N LYS A 66 -62.10 -0.48 -23.92
CA LYS A 66 -62.47 0.70 -24.71
C LYS A 66 -64.00 0.81 -24.78
N PRO A 67 -64.63 1.79 -24.10
CA PRO A 67 -66.08 1.90 -24.12
C PRO A 67 -66.57 2.38 -25.50
N THR A 68 -67.67 1.78 -25.99
CA THR A 68 -68.40 2.28 -27.16
C THR A 68 -69.38 3.35 -26.72
N LEU A 69 -69.14 4.60 -27.15
CA LEU A 69 -70.01 5.74 -26.84
C LEU A 69 -71.35 5.62 -27.57
N ARG A 70 -72.46 5.95 -26.89
CA ARG A 70 -73.82 5.70 -27.37
C ARG A 70 -74.42 6.91 -28.09
N ARG A 71 -74.18 8.14 -27.63
CA ARG A 71 -74.58 9.41 -28.29
C ARG A 71 -76.03 9.49 -28.77
N THR A 72 -76.96 8.87 -28.04
CA THR A 72 -78.37 8.85 -28.45
C THR A 72 -79.17 10.05 -27.96
N GLY A 73 -78.57 10.95 -27.17
CA GLY A 73 -79.23 12.15 -26.61
C GLY A 73 -80.26 11.84 -25.51
N SER A 74 -80.19 10.63 -24.92
CA SER A 74 -81.03 10.26 -23.78
C SER A 74 -80.29 10.49 -22.46
N THR A 75 -81.01 10.84 -21.39
CA THR A 75 -80.45 11.03 -20.04
C THR A 75 -79.53 9.87 -19.61
N TYR A 76 -79.92 8.63 -19.92
CA TYR A 76 -79.10 7.45 -19.66
C TYR A 76 -77.81 7.45 -20.49
N ALA A 77 -77.90 7.70 -21.81
CA ALA A 77 -76.77 7.60 -22.72
C ALA A 77 -75.73 8.70 -22.46
N ASP A 78 -76.20 9.91 -22.14
CA ASP A 78 -75.31 11.03 -21.83
C ASP A 78 -74.56 10.77 -20.53
N ALA A 79 -75.26 10.28 -19.49
CA ALA A 79 -74.62 9.88 -18.23
C ALA A 79 -73.66 8.69 -18.41
N PHE A 80 -74.02 7.72 -19.27
CA PHE A 80 -73.15 6.60 -19.64
C PHE A 80 -71.87 7.09 -20.33
N ASP A 81 -71.99 7.91 -21.38
CA ASP A 81 -70.84 8.39 -22.16
C ASP A 81 -69.91 9.25 -21.31
N GLN A 82 -70.47 10.11 -20.43
CA GLN A 82 -69.68 10.94 -19.51
C GLN A 82 -68.90 10.10 -18.50
N ALA A 83 -69.54 9.12 -17.86
CA ALA A 83 -68.90 8.26 -16.87
C ALA A 83 -67.86 7.32 -17.51
N ALA A 84 -68.17 6.78 -18.69
CA ALA A 84 -67.26 5.95 -19.47
C ALA A 84 -66.01 6.74 -19.89
N MET A 85 -66.19 7.95 -20.44
CA MET A 85 -65.07 8.80 -20.85
C MET A 85 -64.18 9.21 -19.67
N THR A 86 -64.79 9.57 -18.53
CA THR A 86 -64.04 9.97 -17.33
C THR A 86 -63.21 8.81 -16.78
N THR A 87 -63.83 7.63 -16.62
CA THR A 87 -63.15 6.43 -16.12
C THR A 87 -62.05 5.97 -17.08
N TYR A 88 -62.32 6.00 -18.39
CA TYR A 88 -61.35 5.63 -19.41
C TYR A 88 -60.16 6.58 -19.47
N ALA A 89 -60.41 7.90 -19.41
CA ALA A 89 -59.37 8.92 -19.38
C ALA A 89 -58.46 8.76 -18.16
N ASN A 90 -59.02 8.41 -16.99
CA ASN A 90 -58.22 8.13 -15.79
C ASN A 90 -57.30 6.91 -15.98
N LYS A 91 -57.82 5.80 -16.53
CA LYS A 91 -57.00 4.60 -16.83
C LYS A 91 -55.88 4.93 -17.83
N LEU A 92 -56.22 5.64 -18.90
CA LEU A 92 -55.26 6.06 -19.92
C LEU A 92 -54.20 7.00 -19.34
N SER A 93 -54.58 7.92 -18.46
CA SER A 93 -53.70 8.83 -17.72
C SER A 93 -52.70 8.06 -16.85
N THR A 94 -53.16 7.09 -16.05
CA THR A 94 -52.28 6.26 -15.23
C THR A 94 -51.26 5.50 -16.08
N ARG A 95 -51.72 4.90 -17.19
CA ARG A 95 -50.84 4.19 -18.10
C ARG A 95 -49.83 5.11 -18.79
N LEU A 96 -50.28 6.26 -19.29
CA LEU A 96 -49.43 7.28 -19.89
C LEU A 96 -48.31 7.72 -18.93
N ILE A 97 -48.65 7.99 -17.67
CA ILE A 97 -47.66 8.39 -16.66
C ILE A 97 -46.61 7.28 -16.45
N GLY A 98 -47.04 6.02 -16.34
CA GLY A 98 -46.13 4.89 -16.17
C GLY A 98 -45.19 4.70 -17.36
N GLU A 99 -45.73 4.69 -18.58
CA GLU A 99 -44.92 4.51 -19.79
C GLU A 99 -44.04 5.73 -20.09
N ALA A 100 -44.52 6.95 -19.83
CA ALA A 100 -43.71 8.17 -19.95
C ALA A 100 -42.55 8.19 -18.95
N SER A 101 -42.76 7.69 -17.72
CA SER A 101 -41.66 7.54 -16.76
C SER A 101 -40.61 6.56 -17.28
N ALA A 102 -41.04 5.40 -17.82
CA ALA A 102 -40.12 4.42 -18.37
C ALA A 102 -39.29 4.97 -19.54
N VAL A 103 -39.91 5.76 -20.42
CA VAL A 103 -39.20 6.48 -21.50
C VAL A 103 -38.19 7.47 -20.92
N ALA A 104 -38.58 8.25 -19.91
CA ALA A 104 -37.70 9.22 -19.28
C ALA A 104 -36.51 8.58 -18.56
N ASP A 105 -36.75 7.46 -17.87
CA ASP A 105 -35.72 6.71 -17.17
C ASP A 105 -34.73 6.06 -18.16
N ALA A 106 -35.23 5.54 -19.29
CA ALA A 106 -34.40 4.95 -20.34
C ALA A 106 -33.52 5.99 -21.07
N ALA A 107 -34.07 7.19 -21.33
CA ALA A 107 -33.32 8.27 -21.99
C ALA A 107 -32.32 8.98 -21.05
N GLY A 108 -32.55 8.93 -19.73
CA GLY A 108 -31.69 9.56 -18.74
C GLY A 108 -31.56 11.08 -18.94
N ALA A 109 -30.34 11.55 -19.17
CA ALA A 109 -30.04 12.97 -19.40
C ALA A 109 -29.92 13.33 -20.89
N ASP A 110 -30.23 12.43 -21.83
CA ASP A 110 -30.15 12.70 -23.26
C ASP A 110 -31.49 13.30 -23.78
N PRO A 111 -31.53 14.60 -24.14
CA PRO A 111 -32.75 15.22 -24.62
C PRO A 111 -33.23 14.69 -25.98
N ALA A 112 -32.30 14.22 -26.83
CA ALA A 112 -32.64 13.71 -28.16
C ALA A 112 -33.26 12.31 -28.06
N ALA A 113 -32.67 11.43 -27.24
CA ALA A 113 -33.25 10.12 -26.95
C ALA A 113 -34.63 10.25 -26.29
N LEU A 114 -34.79 11.22 -25.38
CA LEU A 114 -36.05 11.49 -24.72
C LEU A 114 -37.14 11.94 -25.71
N ALA A 115 -36.83 12.88 -26.60
CA ALA A 115 -37.77 13.37 -27.61
C ALA A 115 -38.26 12.24 -28.53
N THR A 116 -37.33 11.41 -29.03
CA THR A 116 -37.64 10.24 -29.86
C THR A 116 -38.53 9.25 -29.12
N GLY A 117 -38.18 8.88 -27.87
CA GLY A 117 -38.97 7.94 -27.09
C GLY A 117 -40.38 8.44 -26.78
N PHE A 118 -40.57 9.76 -26.58
CA PHE A 118 -41.90 10.35 -26.45
C PHE A 118 -42.68 10.32 -27.76
N ASP A 119 -42.07 10.61 -28.90
CA ASP A 119 -42.74 10.56 -30.20
C ASP A 119 -43.22 9.13 -30.54
N GLU A 120 -42.41 8.12 -30.23
CA GLU A 120 -42.78 6.70 -30.34
C GLU A 120 -43.93 6.32 -29.38
N LEU A 121 -43.82 6.72 -28.10
CA LEU A 121 -44.88 6.51 -27.10
C LEU A 121 -46.21 7.12 -27.55
N ARG A 122 -46.17 8.36 -28.05
CA ARG A 122 -47.35 9.05 -28.58
C ARG A 122 -47.98 8.28 -29.73
N GLY A 123 -47.17 7.85 -30.70
CA GLY A 123 -47.63 7.08 -31.85
C GLY A 123 -48.32 5.77 -31.44
N ARG A 124 -47.68 5.01 -30.55
CA ARG A 124 -48.21 3.75 -30.03
C ARG A 124 -49.52 3.95 -29.26
N MET A 125 -49.58 4.91 -28.34
CA MET A 125 -50.80 5.16 -27.56
C MET A 125 -51.96 5.66 -28.43
N LEU A 126 -51.70 6.51 -29.42
CA LEU A 126 -52.73 6.97 -30.36
C LEU A 126 -53.28 5.83 -31.24
N ALA A 127 -52.45 4.85 -31.60
CA ALA A 127 -52.86 3.69 -32.38
C ALA A 127 -53.64 2.68 -31.52
N ASP A 128 -53.10 2.33 -30.34
CA ASP A 128 -53.53 1.14 -29.60
C ASP A 128 -54.45 1.45 -28.43
N ASP A 129 -54.38 2.64 -27.84
CA ASP A 129 -54.99 2.92 -26.54
C ASP A 129 -55.97 4.09 -26.53
N VAL A 130 -55.79 5.13 -27.35
CA VAL A 130 -56.71 6.28 -27.36
C VAL A 130 -58.01 5.89 -28.10
N LEU A 131 -59.17 6.32 -27.58
CA LEU A 131 -60.44 6.15 -28.28
C LEU A 131 -60.42 6.95 -29.59
N PRO A 132 -61.02 6.45 -30.69
CA PRO A 132 -61.16 7.19 -31.96
C PRO A 132 -62.19 8.32 -31.86
N ASP A 133 -62.28 8.95 -30.70
CA ASP A 133 -63.13 10.06 -30.38
C ASP A 133 -62.31 11.37 -30.34
N PRO A 134 -62.75 12.45 -31.02
CA PRO A 134 -62.02 13.71 -31.05
C PRO A 134 -61.78 14.34 -29.66
N VAL A 135 -62.73 14.21 -28.73
CA VAL A 135 -62.62 14.78 -27.39
C VAL A 135 -61.61 13.99 -26.56
N ALA A 136 -61.68 12.65 -26.61
CA ALA A 136 -60.71 11.77 -25.96
C ALA A 136 -59.28 12.04 -26.46
N ARG A 137 -59.10 12.17 -27.79
CA ARG A 137 -57.80 12.44 -28.39
C ARG A 137 -57.24 13.81 -27.98
N ALA A 138 -58.06 14.85 -27.99
CA ALA A 138 -57.63 16.19 -27.56
C ALA A 138 -57.22 16.22 -26.07
N ALA A 139 -57.96 15.52 -25.20
CA ALA A 139 -57.63 15.40 -23.79
C ALA A 139 -56.29 14.66 -23.58
N PHE A 140 -56.09 13.53 -24.28
CA PHE A 140 -54.83 12.79 -24.26
C PHE A 140 -53.65 13.66 -24.71
N GLU A 141 -53.74 14.30 -25.87
CA GLU A 141 -52.66 15.13 -26.43
C GLU A 141 -52.29 16.28 -25.49
N THR A 142 -53.28 16.89 -24.84
CA THR A 142 -53.06 17.96 -23.85
C THR A 142 -52.28 17.43 -22.64
N GLN A 143 -52.65 16.27 -22.11
CA GLN A 143 -51.96 15.67 -20.98
C GLN A 143 -50.54 15.21 -21.36
N PHE A 144 -50.42 14.53 -22.51
CA PHE A 144 -49.16 14.07 -23.07
C PHE A 144 -48.17 15.22 -23.23
N GLY A 145 -48.60 16.34 -23.83
CA GLY A 145 -47.76 17.52 -24.01
C GLY A 145 -47.23 18.11 -22.70
N ARG A 146 -48.03 18.11 -21.62
CA ARG A 146 -47.60 18.56 -20.29
C ARG A 146 -46.52 17.64 -19.69
N ILE A 147 -46.73 16.33 -19.79
CA ILE A 147 -45.78 15.32 -19.27
C ILE A 147 -44.46 15.40 -20.02
N ARG A 148 -44.51 15.42 -21.37
CA ARG A 148 -43.33 15.56 -22.23
C ARG A 148 -42.55 16.83 -21.90
N MET A 149 -43.21 17.99 -21.84
CA MET A 149 -42.53 19.26 -21.54
C MET A 149 -41.84 19.26 -20.17
N ALA A 150 -42.46 18.66 -19.15
CA ALA A 150 -41.86 18.55 -17.84
C ALA A 150 -40.61 17.65 -17.84
N ALA A 151 -40.68 16.51 -18.55
CA ALA A 151 -39.56 15.58 -18.71
C ALA A 151 -38.41 16.21 -19.50
N GLU A 152 -38.67 16.87 -20.63
CA GLU A 152 -37.66 17.55 -21.45
C GLU A 152 -36.94 18.65 -20.66
N ARG A 153 -37.67 19.45 -19.87
CA ARG A 153 -37.04 20.44 -18.98
C ARG A 153 -36.15 19.81 -17.91
N ARG A 154 -36.53 18.64 -17.38
CA ARG A 154 -35.73 17.90 -16.40
C ARG A 154 -34.46 17.37 -17.04
N ALA A 155 -34.56 16.71 -18.20
CA ALA A 155 -33.41 16.21 -18.95
C ALA A 155 -32.47 17.35 -19.38
N GLY A 156 -33.00 18.47 -19.87
CA GLY A 156 -32.19 19.64 -20.21
C GLY A 156 -31.39 20.21 -19.03
N ARG A 157 -31.99 20.28 -17.83
CA ARG A 157 -31.26 20.68 -16.62
C ARG A 157 -30.20 19.66 -16.22
N ALA A 158 -30.49 18.37 -16.35
CA ALA A 158 -29.53 17.30 -16.06
C ALA A 158 -28.34 17.34 -17.02
N ALA A 159 -28.60 17.46 -18.33
CA ALA A 159 -27.59 17.61 -19.38
C ALA A 159 -26.70 18.84 -19.13
N ALA A 160 -27.30 20.00 -18.82
CA ALA A 160 -26.56 21.20 -18.47
C ALA A 160 -25.69 21.01 -17.22
N GLY A 161 -26.19 20.29 -16.20
CA GLY A 161 -25.42 19.93 -15.01
C GLY A 161 -24.21 19.04 -15.33
N ILE A 162 -24.38 18.04 -16.20
CA ILE A 162 -23.29 17.17 -16.67
C ILE A 162 -22.25 17.97 -17.45
N ALA A 163 -22.68 18.81 -18.40
CA ALA A 163 -21.78 19.63 -19.19
C ALA A 163 -20.98 20.63 -18.32
N LEU A 164 -21.63 21.22 -17.30
CA LEU A 164 -20.94 22.10 -16.34
C LEU A 164 -19.93 21.33 -15.50
N ALA A 165 -20.26 20.11 -15.05
CA ALA A 165 -19.33 19.26 -14.31
C ALA A 165 -18.11 18.88 -15.15
N GLN A 166 -18.30 18.49 -16.42
CA GLN A 166 -17.21 18.21 -17.35
C GLN A 166 -16.33 19.45 -17.58
N THR A 167 -16.93 20.60 -17.85
CA THR A 167 -16.20 21.88 -18.00
C THR A 167 -15.38 22.21 -16.76
N ARG A 168 -15.91 21.92 -15.57
CA ARG A 168 -15.21 22.12 -14.30
C ARG A 168 -14.01 21.21 -14.13
N ASP A 169 -14.16 19.93 -14.45
CA ASP A 169 -13.07 18.97 -14.36
C ASP A 169 -11.94 19.31 -15.35
N GLU A 170 -12.29 19.69 -16.58
CA GLU A 170 -11.34 20.16 -17.59
C GLU A 170 -10.62 21.44 -17.16
N ALA A 171 -11.36 22.44 -16.66
CA ALA A 171 -10.77 23.68 -16.16
C ALA A 171 -9.80 23.41 -15.00
N HIS A 172 -10.19 22.54 -14.06
CA HIS A 172 -9.32 22.17 -12.94
C HIS A 172 -8.05 21.44 -13.42
N GLY A 173 -8.17 20.51 -14.37
CA GLY A 173 -7.03 19.81 -14.96
C GLY A 173 -6.06 20.76 -15.67
N ALA A 174 -6.59 21.71 -16.46
CA ALA A 174 -5.79 22.71 -17.15
C ALA A 174 -5.03 23.63 -16.19
N ILE A 175 -5.70 24.11 -15.13
CA ILE A 175 -5.07 24.98 -14.12
C ILE A 175 -3.97 24.24 -13.36
N GLU A 176 -4.19 22.99 -12.96
CA GLU A 176 -3.16 22.19 -12.28
C GLU A 176 -1.96 21.92 -13.20
N ALA A 177 -2.18 21.64 -14.48
CA ALA A 177 -1.09 21.47 -15.44
C ALA A 177 -0.27 22.77 -15.60
N GLN A 178 -0.93 23.93 -15.69
CA GLN A 178 -0.25 25.23 -15.74
C GLN A 178 0.54 25.53 -14.47
N ARG A 179 -0.02 25.23 -13.28
CA ARG A 179 0.70 25.35 -12.01
C ARG A 179 1.95 24.48 -11.95
N GLY A 180 1.83 23.22 -12.39
CA GLY A 180 2.97 22.30 -12.49
C GLY A 180 4.06 22.83 -13.42
N ASN A 181 3.69 23.27 -14.63
CA ASN A 181 4.62 23.86 -15.58
C ASN A 181 5.28 25.14 -15.04
N LEU A 182 4.49 26.03 -14.42
CA LEU A 182 4.98 27.26 -13.79
C LEU A 182 6.03 26.96 -12.72
N ARG A 183 5.79 25.95 -11.87
CA ARG A 183 6.75 25.52 -10.85
C ARG A 183 8.04 25.00 -11.47
N THR A 184 7.95 24.18 -12.52
CA THR A 184 9.13 23.64 -13.23
C THR A 184 9.94 24.75 -13.90
N GLN A 185 9.28 25.70 -14.58
CA GLN A 185 9.93 26.86 -15.17
C GLN A 185 10.61 27.72 -14.10
N ALA A 186 9.90 28.02 -13.01
CA ALA A 186 10.45 28.79 -11.90
C ALA A 186 11.68 28.12 -11.28
N ALA A 187 11.65 26.79 -11.10
CA ALA A 187 12.82 26.04 -10.64
C ALA A 187 13.99 26.07 -11.64
N ALA A 188 13.72 26.00 -12.94
CA ALA A 188 14.77 26.10 -13.95
C ALA A 188 15.45 27.49 -13.96
N TYR A 189 14.71 28.56 -13.69
CA TYR A 189 15.24 29.93 -13.68
C TYR A 189 15.92 30.35 -12.38
N GLY A 190 15.58 29.75 -11.23
CA GLY A 190 16.11 30.21 -9.94
C GLY A 190 15.76 31.68 -9.68
N PHE A 191 16.71 32.54 -9.30
CA PHE A 191 16.47 33.98 -9.11
C PHE A 191 16.95 34.86 -10.28
N ASP A 192 17.04 34.28 -11.48
CA ASP A 192 17.30 35.04 -12.71
C ASP A 192 16.21 36.08 -12.99
N GLU A 193 16.61 37.31 -13.31
CA GLU A 193 15.68 38.45 -13.47
C GLU A 193 14.68 38.24 -14.62
N ASP A 194 15.18 37.76 -15.77
CA ASP A 194 14.34 37.48 -16.94
C ASP A 194 13.38 36.32 -16.65
N GLY A 195 13.88 35.28 -15.98
CA GLY A 195 13.08 34.15 -15.50
C GLY A 195 11.97 34.56 -14.52
N LEU A 196 12.26 35.47 -13.58
CA LEU A 196 11.27 35.99 -12.63
C LEU A 196 10.16 36.78 -13.34
N ALA A 197 10.50 37.54 -14.37
CA ALA A 197 9.54 38.29 -15.18
C ALA A 197 8.68 37.34 -16.04
N ALA A 198 9.30 36.33 -16.68
CA ALA A 198 8.61 35.35 -17.50
C ALA A 198 7.58 34.54 -16.70
N THR A 199 7.98 34.01 -15.53
CA THR A 199 7.05 33.25 -14.68
C THR A 199 5.97 34.13 -14.06
N GLN A 200 6.25 35.42 -13.83
CA GLN A 200 5.23 36.36 -13.36
C GLN A 200 4.14 36.58 -14.43
N ALA A 201 4.53 36.68 -15.71
CA ALA A 201 3.59 36.79 -16.81
C ALA A 201 2.73 35.52 -16.94
N GLU A 202 3.34 34.34 -16.83
CA GLU A 202 2.60 33.05 -16.88
C GLU A 202 1.68 32.86 -15.66
N ALA A 203 2.12 33.26 -14.47
CA ALA A 203 1.28 33.29 -13.29
C ALA A 203 0.07 34.21 -13.50
N ALA A 204 0.26 35.41 -14.07
CA ALA A 204 -0.83 36.34 -14.36
C ALA A 204 -1.84 35.76 -15.36
N ASN A 205 -1.36 35.05 -16.40
CA ASN A 205 -2.21 34.34 -17.36
C ASN A 205 -3.05 33.24 -16.67
N THR A 206 -2.42 32.45 -15.80
CA THR A 206 -3.11 31.40 -15.04
C THR A 206 -4.18 31.98 -14.09
N LEU A 207 -3.87 33.09 -13.42
CA LEU A 207 -4.83 33.81 -12.56
C LEU A 207 -6.03 34.35 -13.36
N ASP A 208 -5.81 34.85 -14.57
CA ASP A 208 -6.90 35.28 -15.45
C ASP A 208 -7.83 34.13 -15.85
N ILE A 209 -7.27 32.95 -16.16
CA ILE A 209 -8.05 31.74 -16.44
C ILE A 209 -8.89 31.34 -15.22
N ILE A 210 -8.31 31.36 -14.01
CA ILE A 210 -9.02 31.08 -12.76
C ILE A 210 -10.21 32.04 -12.57
N ARG A 211 -9.97 33.35 -12.76
CA ARG A 211 -11.00 34.39 -12.60
C ARG A 211 -12.12 34.27 -13.64
N ARG A 212 -11.79 33.98 -14.89
CA ARG A 212 -12.80 33.74 -15.94
C ARG A 212 -13.69 32.55 -15.60
N ASN A 213 -13.10 31.44 -15.15
CA ASN A 213 -13.85 30.26 -14.71
C ASN A 213 -14.72 30.52 -13.48
N ALA A 214 -14.25 31.36 -12.55
CA ALA A 214 -15.06 31.81 -11.42
C ALA A 214 -16.25 32.68 -11.87
N ALA A 215 -16.04 33.59 -12.82
CA ALA A 215 -17.07 34.50 -13.33
C ALA A 215 -18.22 33.76 -14.04
N ILE A 216 -17.93 32.65 -14.73
CA ILE A 216 -18.95 31.81 -15.39
C ILE A 216 -19.55 30.73 -14.47
N GLY A 217 -19.17 30.70 -13.20
CA GLY A 217 -19.70 29.75 -12.21
C GLY A 217 -19.13 28.33 -12.30
N VAL A 218 -18.07 28.11 -13.10
CA VAL A 218 -17.35 26.84 -13.17
C VAL A 218 -16.58 26.59 -11.87
N LEU A 219 -15.97 27.63 -11.31
CA LEU A 219 -15.33 27.61 -9.99
C LEU A 219 -16.14 28.40 -8.97
N THR A 220 -16.21 27.92 -7.74
CA THR A 220 -16.73 28.74 -6.63
C THR A 220 -15.70 29.83 -6.27
N PRO A 221 -16.13 30.97 -5.69
CA PRO A 221 -15.19 32.01 -5.25
C PRO A 221 -14.10 31.49 -4.31
N SER A 222 -14.47 30.60 -3.38
CA SER A 222 -13.52 29.95 -2.46
C SER A 222 -12.57 28.95 -3.13
N GLN A 223 -12.95 28.36 -4.27
CA GLN A 223 -12.04 27.54 -5.07
C GLN A 223 -11.06 28.43 -5.84
N ALA A 224 -11.57 29.49 -6.46
CA ALA A 224 -10.75 30.46 -7.18
C ALA A 224 -9.68 31.06 -6.25
N GLU A 225 -10.06 31.58 -5.07
CA GLU A 225 -9.11 32.15 -4.12
C GLU A 225 -8.02 31.15 -3.69
N ARG A 226 -8.38 29.87 -3.47
CA ARG A 226 -7.40 28.82 -3.13
C ARG A 226 -6.44 28.54 -4.29
N LEU A 227 -6.94 28.46 -5.52
CA LEU A 227 -6.11 28.25 -6.70
C LEU A 227 -5.21 29.45 -6.96
N GLU A 228 -5.70 30.68 -6.79
CA GLU A 228 -4.88 31.89 -6.94
C GLU A 228 -3.71 31.92 -5.94
N LYS A 229 -3.96 31.57 -4.68
CA LYS A 229 -2.89 31.40 -3.67
C LYS A 229 -1.93 30.26 -4.05
N GLY A 230 -2.45 29.17 -4.59
CA GLY A 230 -1.66 28.03 -5.08
C GLY A 230 -0.71 28.41 -6.21
N VAL A 231 -1.14 29.22 -7.19
CA VAL A 231 -0.30 29.72 -8.28
C VAL A 231 0.88 30.54 -7.75
N GLN A 232 0.62 31.46 -6.82
CA GLN A 232 1.68 32.28 -6.21
C GLN A 232 2.67 31.43 -5.40
N TYR A 233 2.14 30.47 -4.63
CA TYR A 233 2.96 29.53 -3.89
C TYR A 233 3.86 28.69 -4.80
N ASP A 234 3.31 28.07 -5.85
CA ASP A 234 4.08 27.19 -6.74
C ASP A 234 5.17 27.93 -7.51
N ARG A 235 4.89 29.18 -7.92
CA ARG A 235 5.90 30.06 -8.51
C ARG A 235 7.03 30.34 -7.53
N ALA A 236 6.71 30.80 -6.32
CA ALA A 236 7.72 31.13 -5.32
C ALA A 236 8.53 29.90 -4.90
N ALA A 237 7.86 28.78 -4.62
CA ALA A 237 8.48 27.52 -4.26
C ALA A 237 9.40 26.99 -5.38
N GLY A 238 9.01 27.15 -6.64
CA GLY A 238 9.85 26.81 -7.79
C GLY A 238 11.14 27.62 -7.80
N HIS A 239 11.06 28.95 -7.81
CA HIS A 239 12.24 29.83 -7.83
C HIS A 239 13.18 29.59 -6.65
N VAL A 240 12.64 29.43 -5.45
CA VAL A 240 13.41 29.13 -4.24
C VAL A 240 14.12 27.79 -4.38
N ALA A 241 13.43 26.74 -4.85
CA ALA A 241 14.04 25.43 -5.04
C ALA A 241 15.16 25.46 -6.09
N GLY A 242 14.94 26.17 -7.21
CA GLY A 242 15.94 26.34 -8.26
C GLY A 242 17.21 27.06 -7.77
N ALA A 243 17.02 28.19 -7.07
CA ALA A 243 18.12 28.94 -6.49
C ALA A 243 18.89 28.11 -5.45
N TYR A 244 18.17 27.37 -4.60
CA TYR A 244 18.76 26.48 -3.59
C TYR A 244 19.57 25.32 -4.22
N GLU A 245 19.05 24.69 -5.28
CA GLU A 245 19.72 23.57 -5.97
C GLU A 245 21.00 24.02 -6.69
N GLY A 246 21.09 25.29 -7.11
CA GLY A 246 22.29 25.87 -7.70
C GLY A 246 23.46 26.11 -6.73
N LEU A 247 23.24 25.96 -5.41
CA LEU A 247 24.28 26.21 -4.39
C LEU A 247 25.23 25.01 -4.25
N ALA A 248 26.53 25.32 -4.23
CA ALA A 248 27.61 24.33 -4.28
C ALA A 248 27.88 23.62 -2.95
N SER A 249 27.57 24.23 -1.80
CA SER A 249 27.88 23.69 -0.48
C SER A 249 26.66 23.65 0.44
N ASP A 250 26.68 22.73 1.41
CA ASP A 250 25.65 22.64 2.44
C ASP A 250 25.64 23.88 3.35
N GLU A 251 26.79 24.53 3.56
CA GLU A 251 26.87 25.81 4.28
C GLU A 251 26.13 26.93 3.53
N ALA A 252 26.40 27.12 2.24
CA ALA A 252 25.70 28.11 1.42
C ALA A 252 24.19 27.86 1.37
N ARG A 253 23.76 26.59 1.41
CA ARG A 253 22.34 26.20 1.49
C ARG A 253 21.68 26.58 2.82
N ARG A 254 22.40 26.54 3.94
CA ARG A 254 21.89 27.01 5.24
C ARG A 254 21.78 28.53 5.26
N ASP A 255 22.84 29.22 4.83
CA ASP A 255 22.85 30.69 4.73
C ASP A 255 21.71 31.19 3.83
N PHE A 256 21.42 30.46 2.75
CA PHE A 256 20.30 30.75 1.86
C PHE A 256 18.93 30.61 2.55
N VAL A 257 18.74 29.58 3.39
CA VAL A 257 17.50 29.40 4.16
C VAL A 257 17.32 30.54 5.16
N ASP A 258 18.37 30.91 5.88
CA ASP A 258 18.35 32.03 6.84
C ASP A 258 18.01 33.36 6.13
N GLN A 259 18.66 33.63 4.99
CA GLN A 259 18.38 34.82 4.18
C GLN A 259 16.93 34.83 3.65
N LEU A 260 16.37 33.66 3.34
CA LEU A 260 14.99 33.53 2.88
C LEU A 260 13.98 33.86 3.99
N GLU A 261 14.26 33.48 5.24
CA GLU A 261 13.48 33.88 6.42
C GLU A 261 13.51 35.38 6.64
N ASP A 262 14.70 35.99 6.56
CA ASP A 262 14.86 37.45 6.66
C ASP A 262 14.09 38.19 5.57
N ASP A 263 14.14 37.71 4.33
CA ASP A 263 13.40 38.31 3.21
C ASP A 263 11.90 38.16 3.34
N TYR A 264 11.41 37.06 3.91
CA TYR A 264 10.00 36.88 4.22
C TYR A 264 9.54 37.88 5.29
N VAL A 265 10.28 38.01 6.39
CA VAL A 265 9.98 38.97 7.48
C VAL A 265 10.04 40.42 6.97
N ALA A 266 11.01 40.74 6.10
CA ALA A 266 11.14 42.04 5.48
C ALA A 266 10.12 42.31 4.35
N GLY A 267 9.33 41.32 3.93
CA GLY A 267 8.36 41.44 2.84
C GLY A 267 9.00 41.71 1.47
N ARG A 268 10.15 41.06 1.19
CA ARG A 268 10.95 41.22 -0.03
C ARG A 268 11.00 39.92 -0.84
N GLY A 269 11.55 40.03 -2.05
CA GLY A 269 11.85 38.88 -2.91
C GLY A 269 10.62 38.10 -3.39
N VAL A 270 10.86 36.86 -3.84
CA VAL A 270 9.83 35.98 -4.40
C VAL A 270 8.83 35.45 -3.37
N VAL A 271 9.19 35.48 -2.09
CA VAL A 271 8.36 35.03 -0.98
C VAL A 271 7.42 36.12 -0.44
N LYS A 272 7.53 37.34 -0.98
CA LYS A 272 6.68 38.47 -0.61
C LYS A 272 5.20 38.14 -0.80
N GLY A 273 4.44 38.28 0.29
CA GLY A 273 2.98 38.11 0.27
C GLY A 273 2.51 36.65 0.32
N LEU A 274 3.40 35.68 0.47
CA LEU A 274 3.00 34.31 0.77
C LEU A 274 2.33 34.24 2.16
N PRO A 275 1.31 33.39 2.35
CA PRO A 275 0.80 33.08 3.67
C PRO A 275 1.87 32.38 4.54
N GLY A 276 1.93 32.69 5.83
CA GLY A 276 2.88 32.08 6.78
C GLY A 276 3.00 30.56 6.68
N PRO A 277 1.91 29.79 6.73
CA PRO A 277 1.98 28.33 6.60
C PRO A 277 2.55 27.85 5.26
N ALA A 278 2.40 28.62 4.19
CA ALA A 278 2.95 28.30 2.88
C ALA A 278 4.46 28.54 2.87
N PHE A 279 4.92 29.67 3.42
CA PHE A 279 6.34 29.97 3.58
C PHE A 279 7.05 28.94 4.47
N GLU A 280 6.50 28.63 5.64
CA GLU A 280 7.00 27.58 6.54
C GLU A 280 7.13 26.22 5.86
N GLY A 281 6.22 25.91 4.94
CA GLY A 281 6.27 24.69 4.12
C GLY A 281 7.49 24.64 3.20
N ILE A 282 7.88 25.77 2.60
CA ILE A 282 9.08 25.88 1.76
C ILE A 282 10.33 25.68 2.62
N VAL A 283 10.49 26.46 3.70
CA VAL A 283 11.65 26.38 4.61
C VAL A 283 11.86 24.96 5.13
N ARG A 284 10.79 24.32 5.61
CA ARG A 284 10.86 22.94 6.13
C ARG A 284 11.30 21.93 5.07
N ASP A 285 10.91 22.11 3.81
CA ASP A 285 11.36 21.25 2.71
C ASP A 285 12.86 21.43 2.45
N LEU A 286 13.34 22.68 2.42
CA LEU A 286 14.76 23.00 2.23
C LEU A 286 15.62 22.44 3.36
N ASP A 287 15.25 22.65 4.62
CA ASP A 287 15.95 22.11 5.78
C ASP A 287 16.09 20.58 5.73
N ARG A 288 15.01 19.91 5.34
CA ARG A 288 15.01 18.45 5.19
C ARG A 288 15.99 18.02 4.10
N ARG A 289 16.06 18.74 2.98
CA ARG A 289 17.01 18.48 1.89
C ARG A 289 18.44 18.73 2.34
N THR A 290 18.72 19.83 3.06
CA THR A 290 20.06 20.14 3.58
C THR A 290 20.55 19.00 4.47
N ARG A 291 19.74 18.57 5.46
CA ARG A 291 20.10 17.46 6.35
C ARG A 291 20.23 16.11 5.65
N ALA A 292 19.57 15.92 4.51
CA ALA A 292 19.71 14.71 3.71
C ALA A 292 21.03 14.73 2.92
N SER A 293 21.37 15.88 2.33
CA SER A 293 22.64 16.13 1.65
C SER A 293 23.83 15.92 2.59
N GLU A 294 23.81 16.56 3.78
CA GLU A 294 24.87 16.43 4.78
C GLU A 294 25.13 14.97 5.18
N ARG A 295 24.05 14.20 5.36
CA ARG A 295 24.13 12.77 5.69
C ARG A 295 24.68 11.95 4.54
N ALA A 296 24.34 12.29 3.29
CA ALA A 296 24.89 11.64 2.11
C ALA A 296 26.38 11.93 1.95
N THR A 297 26.81 13.19 2.14
CA THR A 297 28.22 13.60 2.14
C THR A 297 29.00 12.88 3.23
N THR A 298 28.51 12.90 4.47
CA THR A 298 29.14 12.20 5.61
C THR A 298 29.27 10.70 5.33
N ARG A 299 28.24 10.09 4.72
CA ARG A 299 28.27 8.67 4.36
C ARG A 299 29.28 8.38 3.25
N ALA A 300 29.32 9.20 2.21
CA ALA A 300 30.28 9.05 1.11
C ALA A 300 31.73 9.19 1.61
N GLU A 301 31.98 10.14 2.51
CA GLU A 301 33.28 10.30 3.18
C GLU A 301 33.63 9.07 4.02
N ALA A 302 32.68 8.55 4.81
CA ALA A 302 32.90 7.34 5.61
C ALA A 302 33.15 6.09 4.73
N GLU A 303 32.44 5.96 3.60
CA GLU A 303 32.64 4.88 2.63
C GLU A 303 34.02 4.99 1.95
N GLN A 304 34.45 6.20 1.56
CA GLN A 304 35.79 6.44 1.02
C GLN A 304 36.89 6.14 2.05
N GLN A 305 36.69 6.55 3.30
CA GLN A 305 37.61 6.24 4.40
C GLN A 305 37.72 4.74 4.62
N GLY A 306 36.58 4.03 4.68
CA GLY A 306 36.54 2.58 4.83
C GLY A 306 37.21 1.85 3.66
N ALA A 307 37.00 2.30 2.42
CA ALA A 307 37.65 1.72 1.25
C ALA A 307 39.18 1.93 1.28
N THR A 308 39.63 3.12 1.67
CA THR A 308 41.05 3.44 1.82
C THR A 308 41.69 2.60 2.93
N GLU A 309 41.01 2.46 4.08
CA GLU A 309 41.47 1.60 5.17
C GLU A 309 41.60 0.13 4.74
N LYS A 310 40.61 -0.42 4.02
CA LYS A 310 40.68 -1.78 3.47
C LYS A 310 41.84 -1.97 2.49
N ALA A 311 42.10 -0.98 1.63
CA ALA A 311 43.24 -1.00 0.74
C ALA A 311 44.57 -1.00 1.52
N GLY A 312 44.67 -0.19 2.58
CA GLY A 312 45.81 -0.17 3.49
C GLY A 312 46.04 -1.50 4.20
N LEU A 313 44.97 -2.15 4.70
CA LEU A 313 45.03 -3.50 5.31
C LEU A 313 45.54 -4.54 4.31
N SER A 314 45.04 -4.48 3.07
CA SER A 314 45.46 -5.39 2.00
C SER A 314 46.94 -5.21 1.64
N LEU A 315 47.40 -3.96 1.55
CA LEU A 315 48.82 -3.66 1.32
C LEU A 315 49.68 -4.12 2.50
N LEU A 316 49.20 -3.99 3.74
CA LEU A 316 49.92 -4.46 4.92
C LEU A 316 50.05 -5.99 4.92
N ALA A 317 48.98 -6.71 4.59
CA ALA A 317 49.02 -8.17 4.50
C ALA A 317 50.03 -8.64 3.44
N GLN A 318 50.03 -7.97 2.29
CA GLN A 318 51.03 -8.19 1.24
C GLN A 318 52.44 -7.70 1.62
N GLY A 319 52.57 -6.95 2.73
CA GLY A 319 53.74 -6.15 3.15
C GLY A 319 54.33 -5.31 2.05
N LYS A 320 53.43 -4.71 1.27
CA LYS A 320 53.69 -3.64 0.34
C LYS A 320 53.26 -2.28 0.90
N LEU A 321 52.64 -2.26 2.09
CA LEU A 321 52.36 -1.01 2.79
C LEU A 321 53.68 -0.35 3.16
N ASP A 322 53.86 0.89 2.74
CA ASP A 322 55.01 1.71 3.06
C ASP A 322 54.57 3.09 3.57
N ARG A 323 55.55 3.89 4.01
CA ARG A 323 55.29 5.23 4.53
C ARG A 323 54.76 6.18 3.45
N GLY A 324 55.22 6.02 2.21
CA GLY A 324 54.80 6.87 1.09
C GLY A 324 53.30 6.72 0.80
N TRP A 325 52.78 5.49 0.81
CA TRP A 325 51.35 5.24 0.68
C TRP A 325 50.55 5.84 1.83
N LEU A 326 51.04 5.73 3.08
CA LEU A 326 50.34 6.32 4.22
C LEU A 326 50.26 7.84 4.14
N ASP A 327 51.37 8.49 3.78
CA ASP A 327 51.42 9.95 3.67
C ASP A 327 50.56 10.44 2.50
N ALA A 328 50.53 9.71 1.38
CA ALA A 328 49.66 10.02 0.24
C ALA A 328 48.15 9.84 0.52
N ASN A 329 47.79 9.04 1.54
CA ASN A 329 46.40 8.75 1.90
C ASN A 329 46.02 9.28 3.30
N ALA A 330 46.81 10.20 3.87
CA ALA A 330 46.62 10.67 5.24
C ALA A 330 45.23 11.29 5.48
N ASP A 331 44.75 12.10 4.53
CA ASP A 331 43.44 12.75 4.59
C ASP A 331 42.30 11.72 4.47
N ALA A 332 42.46 10.74 3.58
CA ALA A 332 41.47 9.71 3.32
C ALA A 332 41.40 8.61 4.40
N LEU A 333 42.45 8.40 5.20
CA LEU A 333 42.44 7.43 6.31
C LEU A 333 41.83 8.00 7.59
N GLY A 334 41.77 9.32 7.70
CA GLY A 334 41.53 10.01 8.96
C GLY A 334 42.65 9.79 9.98
N THR A 335 42.70 10.63 11.00
CA THR A 335 43.80 10.64 11.99
C THR A 335 43.95 9.31 12.76
N GLY A 336 42.83 8.61 13.01
CA GLY A 336 42.82 7.35 13.75
C GLY A 336 43.46 6.20 12.98
N ALA A 337 43.05 5.96 11.73
CA ALA A 337 43.58 4.86 10.92
C ALA A 337 45.03 5.14 10.49
N TYR A 338 45.38 6.39 10.17
CA TYR A 338 46.76 6.77 9.87
C TYR A 338 47.73 6.38 11.00
N ARG A 339 47.44 6.79 12.25
CA ARG A 339 48.27 6.44 13.42
C ARG A 339 48.35 4.94 13.67
N ARG A 340 47.26 4.22 13.37
CA ARG A 340 47.19 2.77 13.48
C ARG A 340 48.18 2.11 12.52
N PHE A 341 48.14 2.46 11.24
CA PHE A 341 49.05 1.92 10.23
C PHE A 341 50.50 2.35 10.44
N ASP A 342 50.74 3.61 10.81
CA ASP A 342 52.07 4.11 11.14
C ASP A 342 52.74 3.28 12.25
N ARG A 343 51.99 2.97 13.31
CA ARG A 343 52.47 2.09 14.38
C ARG A 343 52.74 0.67 13.90
N ALA A 344 51.92 0.14 13.00
CA ALA A 344 52.12 -1.18 12.43
C ALA A 344 53.39 -1.25 11.57
N LEU A 345 53.75 -0.17 10.85
CA LEU A 345 55.00 -0.09 10.10
C LEU A 345 56.24 0.10 11.00
N SER A 346 56.07 0.79 12.12
CA SER A 346 57.19 1.14 13.00
C SER A 346 57.61 0.01 13.96
N ARG A 347 56.75 -0.98 14.18
CA ARG A 347 57.00 -2.08 15.12
C ARG A 347 57.30 -3.36 14.36
N PRO A 348 58.39 -4.09 14.67
CA PRO A 348 58.61 -5.40 14.08
C PRO A 348 57.45 -6.34 14.45
N PRO A 349 56.99 -7.20 13.53
CA PRO A 349 55.96 -8.19 13.83
C PRO A 349 56.40 -9.11 14.97
N ALA A 350 55.42 -9.73 15.62
CA ALA A 350 55.71 -10.72 16.65
C ALA A 350 56.63 -11.83 16.12
N ALA A 351 57.55 -12.30 16.96
CA ALA A 351 58.38 -13.46 16.62
C ALA A 351 57.57 -14.77 16.61
N ALA A 352 56.42 -14.81 17.32
CA ALA A 352 55.52 -15.94 17.38
C ALA A 352 54.07 -15.48 17.49
N THR A 353 53.16 -16.26 16.92
CA THR A 353 51.70 -16.04 17.00
C THR A 353 51.14 -16.60 18.31
N ASP A 354 50.30 -15.82 18.98
CA ASP A 354 49.44 -16.28 20.06
C ASP A 354 48.33 -17.17 19.50
N PRO A 355 48.33 -18.49 19.79
CA PRO A 355 47.39 -19.43 19.19
C PRO A 355 45.92 -19.12 19.52
N GLN A 356 45.65 -18.61 20.72
CA GLN A 356 44.29 -18.30 21.15
C GLN A 356 43.69 -17.12 20.36
N THR A 357 44.44 -16.02 20.29
CA THR A 357 44.05 -14.84 19.50
C THR A 357 43.86 -15.22 18.03
N TYR A 358 44.78 -15.99 17.44
CA TYR A 358 44.65 -16.43 16.05
C TYR A 358 43.39 -17.27 15.83
N GLY A 359 43.12 -18.27 16.68
CA GLY A 359 41.95 -19.13 16.54
C GLY A 359 40.62 -18.38 16.64
N LEU A 360 40.51 -17.44 17.59
CA LEU A 360 39.31 -16.62 17.77
C LEU A 360 39.04 -15.73 16.55
N LEU A 361 40.04 -14.98 16.10
CA LEU A 361 39.89 -14.06 14.97
C LEU A 361 39.65 -14.80 13.65
N LEU A 362 40.20 -15.99 13.53
CA LEU A 362 40.04 -16.82 12.35
C LEU A 362 38.64 -17.45 12.28
N LEU A 363 38.00 -17.74 13.42
CA LEU A 363 36.58 -18.07 13.51
C LEU A 363 35.70 -16.86 13.19
N GLU A 364 36.01 -15.72 13.81
CA GLU A 364 35.31 -14.45 13.59
C GLU A 364 35.35 -14.03 12.12
N ALA A 365 36.42 -14.34 11.38
CA ALA A 365 36.55 -14.00 9.96
C ALA A 365 35.46 -14.59 9.06
N SER A 366 34.80 -15.67 9.50
CA SER A 366 33.65 -16.23 8.80
C SER A 366 32.33 -15.53 9.16
N ASP A 367 32.21 -15.03 10.39
CA ASP A 367 30.94 -14.56 10.97
C ASP A 367 30.80 -13.03 10.88
N ASP A 368 31.90 -12.33 11.18
CA ASP A 368 32.07 -10.89 11.04
C ASP A 368 33.45 -10.61 10.41
N PRO A 369 33.54 -10.66 9.06
CA PRO A 369 34.81 -10.43 8.35
C PRO A 369 35.45 -9.07 8.70
N GLN A 370 34.64 -8.04 8.96
CA GLN A 370 35.15 -6.70 9.29
C GLN A 370 35.66 -6.63 10.72
N GLY A 371 34.93 -7.23 11.68
CA GLY A 371 35.37 -7.40 13.06
C GLY A 371 36.70 -8.15 13.15
N ALA A 372 36.80 -9.28 12.44
CA ALA A 372 38.01 -10.10 12.40
C ALA A 372 39.21 -9.37 11.79
N LEU A 373 39.03 -8.62 10.70
CA LEU A 373 40.10 -7.82 10.09
C LEU A 373 40.64 -6.76 11.07
N LYS A 374 39.73 -6.07 11.76
CA LYS A 374 40.08 -5.08 12.77
C LYS A 374 40.82 -5.71 13.94
N GLY A 375 40.29 -6.82 14.49
CA GLY A 375 40.90 -7.54 15.60
C GLY A 375 42.27 -8.13 15.24
N ALA A 376 42.42 -8.67 14.02
CA ALA A 376 43.70 -9.15 13.50
C ALA A 376 44.72 -8.04 13.33
N PHE A 377 44.29 -6.88 12.84
CA PHE A 377 45.15 -5.72 12.72
C PHE A 377 45.63 -5.23 14.10
N ASP A 378 44.72 -5.14 15.09
CA ASP A 378 45.06 -4.74 16.45
C ASP A 378 46.01 -5.74 17.12
N ALA A 379 45.74 -7.04 16.99
CA ALA A 379 46.59 -8.10 17.51
C ALA A 379 47.96 -8.16 16.84
N TYR A 380 48.05 -7.93 15.53
CA TYR A 380 49.31 -7.82 14.80
C TYR A 380 50.15 -6.64 15.32
N ARG A 381 49.54 -5.46 15.45
CA ARG A 381 50.18 -4.24 15.99
C ARG A 381 50.65 -4.40 17.44
N GLU A 382 49.92 -5.17 18.24
CA GLU A 382 50.26 -5.47 19.63
C GLU A 382 51.39 -6.49 19.77
N GLY A 383 51.76 -7.18 18.68
CA GLY A 383 52.75 -8.26 18.70
C GLY A 383 52.18 -9.58 19.19
N ARG A 384 50.86 -9.80 19.05
CA ARG A 384 50.18 -11.07 19.34
C ARG A 384 50.03 -11.96 18.11
N LEU A 385 50.10 -11.39 16.91
CA LEU A 385 50.12 -12.17 15.66
C LEU A 385 51.42 -11.91 14.91
N ASP A 386 51.99 -12.96 14.34
CA ASP A 386 52.98 -12.79 13.28
C ASP A 386 52.30 -12.44 11.94
N ARG A 387 53.11 -12.12 10.93
CA ARG A 387 52.61 -11.71 9.61
C ARG A 387 51.89 -12.85 8.87
N THR A 388 52.31 -14.09 9.05
CA THR A 388 51.69 -15.25 8.41
C THR A 388 50.28 -15.46 8.95
N ALA A 389 50.10 -15.40 10.26
CA ALA A 389 48.81 -15.51 10.92
C ALA A 389 47.86 -14.37 10.53
N PHE A 390 48.36 -13.12 10.53
CA PHE A 390 47.61 -11.96 10.04
C PHE A 390 47.13 -12.15 8.60
N ASN A 391 48.02 -12.60 7.70
CA ASN A 391 47.69 -12.83 6.30
C ASN A 391 46.63 -13.92 6.09
N LYS A 392 46.67 -14.98 6.90
CA LYS A 392 45.66 -16.04 6.86
C LYS A 392 44.30 -15.54 7.30
N ILE A 393 44.21 -14.77 8.39
CA ILE A 393 42.96 -14.16 8.84
C ILE A 393 42.43 -13.16 7.81
N HIS A 394 43.31 -12.29 7.29
CA HIS A 394 42.94 -11.32 6.25
C HIS A 394 42.40 -12.03 5.00
N GLY A 395 43.08 -13.06 4.51
CA GLY A 395 42.62 -13.83 3.37
C GLY A 395 41.31 -14.59 3.61
N ALA A 396 41.08 -15.08 4.84
CA ALA A 396 39.81 -15.69 5.21
C ALA A 396 38.67 -14.68 5.18
N ALA A 397 38.85 -13.51 5.82
CA ALA A 397 37.86 -12.45 5.88
C ALA A 397 37.51 -11.89 4.48
N MET A 398 38.50 -11.62 3.63
CA MET A 398 38.25 -11.12 2.26
C MET A 398 37.43 -12.11 1.43
N ARG A 399 37.70 -13.42 1.55
CA ARG A 399 36.93 -14.46 0.84
C ARG A 399 35.49 -14.56 1.36
N ALA A 400 35.31 -14.40 2.67
CA ALA A 400 33.98 -14.36 3.27
C ALA A 400 33.19 -13.12 2.80
N GLU A 401 33.82 -11.95 2.75
CA GLU A 401 33.18 -10.71 2.25
C GLU A 401 32.81 -10.79 0.76
N GLN A 402 33.62 -11.49 -0.06
CA GLN A 402 33.34 -11.70 -1.48
C GLN A 402 32.21 -12.70 -1.75
N GLY A 403 31.78 -13.46 -0.75
CA GLY A 403 30.79 -14.54 -0.93
C GLY A 403 31.33 -15.72 -1.75
N ASP A 404 32.65 -15.82 -1.93
CA ASP A 404 33.33 -16.85 -2.74
C ASP A 404 33.36 -18.22 -2.05
N ARG A 405 32.67 -18.38 -0.92
CA ARG A 405 32.65 -19.61 -0.13
C ARG A 405 31.23 -20.09 0.11
N PRO A 406 30.96 -21.39 -0.04
CA PRO A 406 29.70 -21.96 0.42
C PRO A 406 29.49 -21.70 1.91
N GLU A 407 28.26 -21.34 2.31
CA GLU A 407 27.89 -21.04 3.70
C GLU A 407 28.28 -22.16 4.68
N TRP A 408 28.21 -23.42 4.24
CA TRP A 408 28.55 -24.58 5.05
C TRP A 408 30.01 -24.63 5.51
N VAL A 409 30.92 -23.94 4.82
CA VAL A 409 32.35 -23.94 5.17
C VAL A 409 32.55 -23.31 6.55
N GLY A 410 31.88 -22.19 6.83
CA GLY A 410 31.97 -21.51 8.12
C GLY A 410 31.40 -22.35 9.26
N GLU A 411 30.24 -22.96 9.02
CA GLU A 411 29.55 -23.81 10.00
C GLU A 411 30.36 -25.06 10.38
N LEU A 412 30.79 -25.84 9.38
CA LEU A 412 31.55 -27.07 9.63
C LEU A 412 32.92 -26.80 10.24
N ARG A 413 33.53 -25.67 9.88
CA ARG A 413 34.78 -25.25 10.51
C ARG A 413 34.57 -24.88 11.98
N ARG A 414 33.49 -24.17 12.30
CA ARG A 414 33.14 -23.88 13.69
C ARG A 414 32.92 -25.17 14.46
N ASP A 415 32.13 -26.11 13.92
CA ASP A 415 31.91 -27.43 14.53
C ASP A 415 33.22 -28.19 14.77
N LEU A 416 34.07 -28.28 13.75
CA LEU A 416 35.41 -28.90 13.83
C LEU A 416 36.23 -28.28 14.98
N LEU A 417 36.32 -26.95 15.02
CA LEU A 417 37.11 -26.26 16.03
C LEU A 417 36.48 -26.41 17.42
N THR A 418 35.15 -26.34 17.56
CA THR A 418 34.45 -26.58 18.82
C THR A 418 34.65 -28.01 19.34
N ARG A 419 34.64 -29.02 18.47
CA ARG A 419 34.85 -30.43 18.84
C ARG A 419 36.30 -30.76 19.22
N LEU A 420 37.22 -29.88 18.86
CA LEU A 420 38.65 -29.90 19.20
C LEU A 420 39.03 -28.83 20.22
N GLN A 421 38.04 -28.20 20.90
CA GLN A 421 38.29 -27.14 21.85
C GLN A 421 39.26 -27.58 22.96
N PRO A 422 40.25 -26.75 23.32
CA PRO A 422 41.17 -27.03 24.40
C PRO A 422 40.44 -27.30 25.72
N GLY A 423 40.81 -28.36 26.42
CA GLY A 423 40.49 -28.53 27.83
C GLY A 423 41.29 -27.57 28.70
N GLU A 424 40.83 -27.32 29.92
CA GLU A 424 41.44 -26.35 30.84
C GLU A 424 42.90 -26.68 31.23
N ARG A 425 43.37 -27.91 30.98
CA ARG A 425 44.65 -28.42 31.50
C ARG A 425 45.86 -28.16 30.58
N GLN A 426 45.69 -28.00 29.25
CA GLN A 426 46.80 -27.79 28.32
C GLN A 426 46.43 -26.81 27.16
N PRO A 427 46.08 -25.54 27.49
CA PRO A 427 45.49 -24.62 26.52
C PRO A 427 46.40 -24.33 25.30
N GLY A 428 47.72 -24.31 25.47
CA GLY A 428 48.65 -23.97 24.38
C GLY A 428 48.79 -25.06 23.32
N ALA A 429 49.13 -26.29 23.72
CA ALA A 429 49.33 -27.40 22.78
C ALA A 429 48.03 -27.84 22.12
N GLU A 430 46.90 -27.72 22.81
CA GLU A 430 45.58 -28.01 22.26
C GLU A 430 45.12 -26.93 21.28
N ALA A 431 45.37 -25.64 21.57
CA ALA A 431 45.08 -24.58 20.62
C ALA A 431 45.87 -24.76 19.31
N VAL A 432 47.15 -25.12 19.37
CA VAL A 432 47.93 -25.42 18.15
C VAL A 432 47.31 -26.56 17.34
N ARG A 433 46.88 -27.65 17.99
CA ARG A 433 46.21 -28.77 17.30
C ARG A 433 44.88 -28.36 16.66
N GLN A 434 44.10 -27.56 17.38
CA GLN A 434 42.82 -27.03 16.91
C GLN A 434 43.04 -26.19 15.63
N LEU A 435 44.06 -25.33 15.64
CA LEU A 435 44.46 -24.52 14.49
C LEU A 435 44.94 -25.36 13.31
N ASP A 436 45.80 -26.34 13.57
CA ASP A 436 46.29 -27.26 12.53
C ASP A 436 45.14 -28.02 11.86
N ALA A 437 44.13 -28.44 12.63
CA ALA A 437 42.93 -29.07 12.11
C ALA A 437 42.11 -28.11 11.24
N GLY A 438 41.94 -26.86 11.69
CA GLY A 438 41.29 -25.81 10.92
C GLY A 438 42.01 -25.50 9.60
N ASP A 439 43.33 -25.41 9.62
CA ASP A 439 44.17 -25.20 8.43
C ASP A 439 44.09 -26.41 7.48
N ALA A 440 44.06 -27.64 8.01
CA ALA A 440 43.89 -28.85 7.22
C ALA A 440 42.51 -28.92 6.54
N PHE A 441 41.45 -28.49 7.23
CA PHE A 441 40.11 -28.40 6.65
C PHE A 441 40.05 -27.36 5.54
N GLU A 442 40.66 -26.19 5.76
CA GLU A 442 40.77 -25.14 4.74
C GLU A 442 41.53 -25.60 3.49
N ALA A 443 42.64 -26.33 3.67
CA ALA A 443 43.37 -26.95 2.58
C ALA A 443 42.53 -27.98 1.83
N TRP A 444 41.72 -28.76 2.55
CA TRP A 444 40.79 -29.72 1.95
C TRP A 444 39.70 -29.01 1.13
N VAL A 445 39.08 -27.96 1.66
CA VAL A 445 38.06 -27.17 0.93
C VAL A 445 38.65 -26.56 -0.34
N ALA A 446 39.86 -25.99 -0.26
CA ALA A 446 40.54 -25.41 -1.41
C ALA A 446 40.85 -26.45 -2.50
N ALA A 447 41.17 -27.69 -2.11
CA ALA A 447 41.41 -28.79 -3.04
C ALA A 447 40.12 -29.39 -3.63
N ASN A 448 38.95 -29.11 -3.04
CA ASN A 448 37.67 -29.69 -3.41
C ASN A 448 36.57 -28.62 -3.58
N PRO A 449 36.71 -27.67 -4.54
CA PRO A 449 35.78 -26.54 -4.68
C PRO A 449 34.34 -26.96 -5.05
N GLY A 450 34.15 -28.18 -5.60
CA GLY A 450 32.84 -28.74 -5.95
C GLY A 450 32.26 -29.72 -4.92
N ALA A 451 32.84 -29.81 -3.72
CA ALA A 451 32.39 -30.74 -2.70
C ALA A 451 30.96 -30.42 -2.22
N THR A 452 30.19 -31.46 -1.93
CA THR A 452 28.90 -31.33 -1.25
C THR A 452 29.10 -31.08 0.25
N THR A 453 28.08 -30.55 0.92
CA THR A 453 28.08 -30.38 2.39
C THR A 453 28.34 -31.70 3.14
N GLU A 454 27.87 -32.82 2.60
CA GLU A 454 28.07 -34.15 3.20
C GLU A 454 29.54 -34.58 3.11
N GLN A 455 30.17 -34.46 1.93
CA GLN A 455 31.59 -34.75 1.76
C GLN A 455 32.47 -33.88 2.65
N ALA A 456 32.07 -32.61 2.83
CA ALA A 456 32.76 -31.70 3.74
C ALA A 456 32.60 -32.08 5.21
N ARG A 457 31.41 -32.56 5.61
CA ARG A 457 31.17 -33.06 6.97
C ARG A 457 32.01 -34.30 7.25
N ASP A 458 32.05 -35.26 6.33
CA ASP A 458 32.87 -36.45 6.45
C ASP A 458 34.37 -36.11 6.57
N ALA A 459 34.83 -35.11 5.79
CA ALA A 459 36.20 -34.62 5.88
C ALA A 459 36.49 -33.93 7.22
N ALA A 460 35.56 -33.13 7.73
CA ALA A 460 35.68 -32.51 9.05
C ALA A 460 35.71 -33.57 10.16
N ASP A 461 34.84 -34.59 10.10
CA ASP A 461 34.82 -35.72 11.03
C ASP A 461 36.13 -36.49 11.03
N ALA A 462 36.67 -36.80 9.85
CA ALA A 462 37.97 -37.47 9.72
C ALA A 462 39.13 -36.63 10.32
N LEU A 463 39.05 -35.30 10.23
CA LEU A 463 40.01 -34.40 10.88
C LEU A 463 39.83 -34.40 12.40
N VAL A 464 38.60 -34.38 12.92
CA VAL A 464 38.35 -34.52 14.37
C VAL A 464 38.99 -35.80 14.89
N ASP A 465 38.74 -36.94 14.24
CA ASP A 465 39.28 -38.24 14.66
C ASP A 465 40.80 -38.28 14.62
N ARG A 466 41.40 -37.76 13.54
CA ARG A 466 42.86 -37.68 13.39
C ARG A 466 43.51 -36.86 14.49
N TYR A 467 42.99 -35.65 14.74
CA TYR A 467 43.61 -34.72 15.69
C TYR A 467 43.28 -35.07 17.15
N ARG A 468 42.09 -35.62 17.43
CA ARG A 468 41.75 -36.17 18.75
C ARG A 468 42.56 -37.42 19.06
N GLY A 469 42.69 -38.35 18.11
CA GLY A 469 43.51 -39.55 18.27
C GLY A 469 44.99 -39.23 18.53
N ALA A 470 45.53 -38.21 17.88
CA ALA A 470 46.88 -37.71 18.17
C ALA A 470 47.00 -37.14 19.59
N ALA A 471 46.01 -36.37 20.05
CA ALA A 471 45.97 -35.85 21.42
C ALA A 471 45.90 -36.97 22.45
N VAL A 472 45.02 -37.95 22.24
CA VAL A 472 44.91 -39.13 23.11
C VAL A 472 46.21 -39.91 23.12
N LYS A 473 46.85 -40.13 21.96
CA LYS A 473 48.13 -40.84 21.89
C LYS A 473 49.24 -40.13 22.65
N ASN A 474 49.32 -38.80 22.54
CA ASN A 474 50.31 -38.00 23.26
C ASN A 474 50.06 -38.05 24.77
N GLU A 475 48.81 -37.83 25.21
CA GLU A 475 48.45 -37.90 26.63
C GLU A 475 48.65 -39.33 27.18
N ARG A 476 48.31 -40.36 26.40
CA ARG A 476 48.60 -41.75 26.72
C ARG A 476 50.09 -41.94 26.94
N ASN A 477 50.97 -41.33 26.15
CA ASN A 477 52.43 -41.47 26.32
C ASN A 477 52.96 -40.71 27.53
N GLU A 478 52.35 -39.57 27.90
CA GLU A 478 52.76 -38.73 29.02
C GLU A 478 52.30 -39.28 30.38
N LEU A 479 51.17 -39.98 30.45
CA LEU A 479 50.69 -40.56 31.70
C LEU A 479 51.60 -41.69 32.19
N PRO A 480 51.87 -41.85 33.49
CA PRO A 480 52.50 -43.06 34.00
C PRO A 480 51.57 -44.27 33.80
N LEU A 481 52.11 -45.42 33.40
CA LEU A 481 51.28 -46.64 33.26
C LEU A 481 50.82 -47.08 34.66
N PRO A 482 49.52 -47.42 34.88
CA PRO A 482 49.07 -47.84 36.20
C PRO A 482 49.79 -49.12 36.65
N ARG A 483 50.17 -49.19 37.93
CA ARG A 483 51.04 -50.22 38.51
C ARG A 483 50.58 -51.65 38.22
N TYR A 484 49.27 -51.89 38.18
CA TYR A 484 48.67 -53.21 38.00
C TYR A 484 48.20 -53.51 36.57
N VAL A 485 48.56 -52.66 35.60
CA VAL A 485 48.33 -52.87 34.17
C VAL A 485 49.51 -53.64 33.58
N THR A 486 49.21 -54.81 33.01
CA THR A 486 50.20 -55.70 32.39
C THR A 486 50.22 -55.64 30.87
N GLU A 487 49.26 -54.93 30.28
CA GLU A 487 49.16 -54.75 28.84
C GLU A 487 50.06 -53.61 28.35
N ALA A 488 50.40 -53.65 27.06
CA ALA A 488 51.09 -52.53 26.43
C ALA A 488 50.20 -51.27 26.45
N ARG A 489 50.83 -50.09 26.55
CA ARG A 489 50.19 -48.78 26.77
C ARG A 489 49.07 -48.47 25.76
N GLU A 490 49.26 -48.86 24.51
CA GLU A 490 48.31 -48.69 23.41
C GLU A 490 47.11 -49.64 23.49
N LYS A 491 47.22 -50.75 24.22
CA LYS A 491 46.15 -51.75 24.40
C LYS A 491 45.31 -51.52 25.65
N VAL A 492 45.75 -50.62 26.55
CA VAL A 492 45.00 -50.29 27.77
C VAL A 492 43.61 -49.79 27.42
N GLY A 493 42.60 -50.61 27.77
CA GLY A 493 41.18 -50.32 27.61
C GLY A 493 40.46 -50.20 28.96
N VAL A 494 39.15 -49.94 28.91
CA VAL A 494 38.32 -49.75 30.12
C VAL A 494 38.32 -50.99 31.00
N ASP A 495 38.28 -52.18 30.41
CA ASP A 495 38.31 -53.44 31.15
C ASP A 495 39.68 -53.71 31.79
N THR A 496 40.77 -53.33 31.10
CA THR A 496 42.13 -53.37 31.66
C THR A 496 42.24 -52.46 32.89
N LEU A 497 41.71 -51.24 32.84
CA LEU A 497 41.69 -50.33 33.99
C LEU A 497 40.80 -50.85 35.13
N ARG A 498 39.65 -51.46 34.82
CA ARG A 498 38.78 -52.06 35.84
C ARG A 498 39.50 -53.21 36.56
N ALA A 499 40.19 -54.07 35.81
CA ALA A 499 40.99 -55.14 36.39
C ALA A 499 42.16 -54.60 37.24
N ALA A 500 42.85 -53.55 36.77
CA ALA A 500 43.90 -52.87 37.53
C ALA A 500 43.35 -52.24 38.83
N ALA A 501 42.17 -51.63 38.79
CA ALA A 501 41.50 -51.07 39.97
C ALA A 501 41.13 -52.15 41.00
N THR A 502 40.64 -53.31 40.56
CA THR A 502 40.37 -54.44 41.47
C THR A 502 41.64 -54.94 42.14
N ARG A 503 42.76 -55.05 41.39
CA ARG A 503 44.06 -55.46 41.94
C ARG A 503 44.62 -54.41 42.90
N LEU A 504 44.50 -53.13 42.56
CA LEU A 504 44.87 -52.03 43.44
C LEU A 504 44.10 -52.12 44.76
N LYS A 505 42.78 -52.32 44.70
CA LYS A 505 41.96 -52.48 45.91
C LYS A 505 42.43 -53.64 46.78
N ALA A 506 42.73 -54.80 46.18
CA ALA A 506 43.24 -55.94 46.92
C ALA A 506 44.59 -55.66 47.60
N ALA A 507 45.49 -54.93 46.93
CA ALA A 507 46.78 -54.53 47.51
C ALA A 507 46.63 -53.50 48.64
N ILE A 508 45.67 -52.58 48.53
CA ILE A 508 45.30 -51.65 49.61
C ILE A 508 44.77 -52.43 50.81
N ASP A 509 43.83 -53.35 50.59
CA ASP A 509 43.21 -54.15 51.64
C ASP A 509 44.25 -55.09 52.32
N ALA A 510 45.29 -55.51 51.59
CA ALA A 510 46.42 -56.29 52.11
C ALA A 510 47.50 -55.47 52.84
N GLY A 511 47.46 -54.14 52.75
CA GLY A 511 48.48 -53.26 53.33
C GLY A 511 49.79 -53.16 52.54
N ASP A 512 49.79 -53.54 51.26
CA ASP A 512 50.98 -53.60 50.40
C ASP A 512 51.43 -52.22 49.86
N LEU A 513 50.64 -51.16 50.11
CA LEU A 513 50.87 -49.80 49.60
C LEU A 513 50.76 -48.77 50.71
N THR A 514 51.67 -47.80 50.72
CA THR A 514 51.58 -46.62 51.59
C THR A 514 50.44 -45.69 51.16
N GLU A 515 49.86 -44.91 52.07
CA GLU A 515 48.76 -43.97 51.75
C GLU A 515 49.08 -43.03 50.58
N VAL A 516 50.34 -42.58 50.46
CA VAL A 516 50.81 -41.72 49.37
C VAL A 516 50.80 -42.45 48.03
N GLU A 517 51.27 -43.70 47.99
CA GLU A 517 51.22 -44.54 46.78
C GLU A 517 49.78 -44.85 46.38
N GLN A 518 48.89 -45.08 47.36
CA GLN A 518 47.47 -45.31 47.11
C GLN A 518 46.83 -44.10 46.43
N ALA A 519 47.02 -42.90 46.99
CA ALA A 519 46.45 -41.67 46.45
C ALA A 519 46.98 -41.38 45.03
N ALA A 520 48.30 -41.56 44.81
CA ALA A 520 48.92 -41.36 43.51
C ALA A 520 48.38 -42.35 42.44
N GLU A 521 48.22 -43.62 42.80
CA GLU A 521 47.76 -44.65 41.87
C GLU A 521 46.25 -44.54 41.59
N ILE A 522 45.43 -44.17 42.57
CA ILE A 522 44.01 -43.84 42.37
C ILE A 522 43.87 -42.67 41.41
N GLU A 523 44.64 -41.60 41.61
CA GLU A 523 44.62 -40.45 40.70
C GLU A 523 45.10 -40.83 39.30
N ASN A 524 46.13 -41.68 39.18
CA ASN A 524 46.59 -42.17 37.89
C ASN A 524 45.52 -42.98 37.15
N LEU A 525 44.86 -43.92 37.83
CA LEU A 525 43.74 -44.69 37.27
C LEU A 525 42.56 -43.78 36.87
N ARG A 526 42.28 -42.74 37.67
CA ARG A 526 41.25 -41.74 37.33
C ARG A 526 41.60 -40.99 36.05
N ARG A 527 42.85 -40.51 35.93
CA ARG A 527 43.34 -39.80 34.73
C ARG A 527 43.29 -40.68 33.48
N TRP A 528 43.69 -41.95 33.59
CA TRP A 528 43.53 -42.92 32.51
C TRP A 528 42.06 -43.17 32.17
N GLY A 529 41.18 -43.28 33.16
CA GLY A 529 39.74 -43.44 32.96
C GLY A 529 39.09 -42.23 32.28
N ASP A 530 39.52 -41.01 32.61
CA ASP A 530 39.11 -39.76 31.94
C ASP A 530 39.62 -39.71 30.49
N LEU A 531 40.86 -40.18 30.25
CA LEU A 531 41.44 -40.26 28.91
C LEU A 531 40.69 -41.25 28.01
N LEU A 532 40.37 -42.45 28.50
CA LEU A 532 39.64 -43.46 27.71
C LEU A 532 38.18 -43.07 27.42
N ARG A 533 37.53 -42.33 28.32
CA ARG A 533 36.20 -41.75 28.06
C ARG A 533 36.24 -40.76 26.90
N ARG A 534 37.22 -39.83 26.93
CA ARG A 534 37.45 -38.89 25.82
C ARG A 534 37.78 -39.58 24.49
N ASP A 535 38.57 -40.66 24.54
CA ASP A 535 38.96 -41.46 23.36
C ASP A 535 37.75 -42.18 22.72
N THR A 536 36.85 -42.71 23.55
CA THR A 536 35.67 -43.45 23.07
C THR A 536 34.46 -42.58 22.73
N GLY A 537 34.56 -41.26 22.95
CA GLY A 537 33.47 -40.31 22.74
C GLY A 537 32.25 -40.57 23.65
N LYS A 538 32.44 -41.28 24.77
CA LYS A 538 31.43 -41.62 25.78
C LYS A 538 31.81 -41.00 27.11
#